data_AF-A0A259Z0E4-F1
#
_entry.id   AF-A0A259Z0E4-F1
#
_cell.length_a   1.000
_cell.length_b   1.000
_cell.length_c   1.000
_cell.angle_alpha   90.00
_cell.angle_beta   90.00
_cell.angle_gamma   90.00
#
_symmetry.space_group_name_H-M   'P 1'
#
loop_
_entity.id
_entity.type
_entity.pdbx_description
1 polymer ?
#
loop_
_entity_poly.entity_id
_entity_poly.type
_entity_poly.pdbx_seq_one_letter_code
_entity_poly.pdbx_strand_id
1 'polypeptide(L)'
;MSVEWFDLAQRLYAAEKMQPVPRLAHATFKPSRAAVAVRAVTRGTTLAVSVARDGCTEESAHDTEALALLARNGATTVGTAEPAMLLTDDAATIPSLLALARAHAHHPDPDIAGAAAMIGWWADRADHPGTSAVIDLVAASSSRLVLGTAPDAERAARTWRSWLGITDESVAGLHEWAACIATGPLLPLLDPIHDDDRYSWDRTLSATTAGHDWSRPDNSASAAMGLRTRCDAADLKAAALLSDPLWRVRALHTGHVAQGIASVAAPPTGSRRRNVSVSVTCDRLDSRMRVDSAVTGWVGSPLDQPFERFSADVTSAQVVNGKLTLGIGVFGAHAPNDGDQVTLMPQPPSPATMRAGRARYWNLYRARRSWLSTGQAPSAVRREVPLDVLIAGAEDAP
;
A
#
# COMPACT_ATOMS: atom_id res chain seq x y z
N MET A 1 12.75 3.75 -24.34
CA MET A 1 11.34 3.72 -23.87
C MET A 1 11.30 4.06 -22.39
N SER A 2 10.62 5.16 -22.04
CA SER A 2 10.37 5.59 -20.65
C SER A 2 9.05 5.00 -20.12
N VAL A 3 8.75 5.20 -18.84
CA VAL A 3 7.53 4.65 -18.21
C VAL A 3 6.26 5.31 -18.76
N GLU A 4 6.33 6.59 -19.14
CA GLU A 4 5.21 7.33 -19.70
C GLU A 4 4.78 6.75 -21.06
N TRP A 5 5.76 6.40 -21.91
CA TRP A 5 5.48 5.73 -23.19
C TRP A 5 4.94 4.31 -22.99
N PHE A 6 5.42 3.59 -21.98
CA PHE A 6 4.90 2.27 -21.62
C PHE A 6 3.43 2.36 -21.18
N ASP A 7 3.12 3.28 -20.26
CA ASP A 7 1.76 3.50 -19.75
C ASP A 7 0.82 4.00 -20.87
N LEU A 8 1.30 4.87 -21.78
CA LEU A 8 0.54 5.30 -22.95
C LEU A 8 0.24 4.13 -23.90
N ALA A 9 1.21 3.25 -24.16
CA ALA A 9 0.99 2.08 -24.99
C ALA A 9 -0.08 1.15 -24.41
N GLN A 10 -0.07 0.92 -23.09
CA GLN A 10 -1.14 0.14 -22.41
C GLN A 10 -2.52 0.78 -22.59
N ARG A 11 -2.62 2.12 -22.49
CA ARG A 11 -3.88 2.85 -22.70
C ARG A 11 -4.38 2.76 -24.14
N LEU A 12 -3.50 2.94 -25.12
CA LEU A 12 -3.87 2.80 -26.54
C LEU A 12 -4.34 1.38 -26.84
N TYR A 13 -3.69 0.38 -26.26
CA TYR A 13 -4.11 -1.01 -26.37
C TYR A 13 -5.49 -1.25 -25.73
N ALA A 14 -5.75 -0.70 -24.54
CA ALA A 14 -7.05 -0.77 -23.88
C ALA A 14 -8.16 -0.12 -24.73
N ALA A 15 -7.86 1.01 -25.36
CA ALA A 15 -8.79 1.72 -26.26
C ALA A 15 -9.09 0.89 -27.52
N GLU A 16 -8.07 0.31 -28.15
CA GLU A 16 -8.25 -0.54 -29.33
C GLU A 16 -9.11 -1.77 -29.02
N LYS A 17 -8.89 -2.40 -27.86
CA LYS A 17 -9.66 -3.58 -27.44
C LYS A 17 -11.00 -3.26 -26.79
N MET A 18 -11.27 -1.99 -26.48
CA MET A 18 -12.45 -1.55 -25.73
C MET A 18 -12.64 -2.36 -24.42
N GLN A 19 -11.52 -2.72 -23.78
CA GLN A 19 -11.50 -3.52 -22.55
C GLN A 19 -10.42 -3.00 -21.59
N PRO A 20 -10.67 -3.03 -20.26
CA PRO A 20 -9.64 -2.71 -19.29
C PRO A 20 -8.42 -3.63 -19.42
N VAL A 21 -7.23 -3.05 -19.40
CA VAL A 21 -5.96 -3.80 -19.48
C VAL A 21 -5.38 -3.97 -18.08
N PRO A 22 -4.97 -5.19 -17.67
CA PRO A 22 -4.34 -5.40 -16.37
C PRO A 22 -2.99 -4.67 -16.25
N ARG A 23 -2.86 -3.86 -15.20
CA ARG A 23 -1.58 -3.33 -14.71
C ARG A 23 -0.93 -4.30 -13.71
N LEU A 24 -1.75 -5.07 -13.01
CA LEU A 24 -1.34 -6.10 -12.06
C LEU A 24 -1.99 -7.44 -12.43
N ALA A 25 -1.24 -8.53 -12.28
CA ALA A 25 -1.79 -9.89 -12.37
C ALA A 25 -2.53 -10.28 -11.08
N HIS A 26 -2.10 -9.74 -9.93
CA HIS A 26 -2.67 -10.01 -8.62
C HIS A 26 -3.72 -8.98 -8.21
N ALA A 27 -4.62 -9.39 -7.32
CA ALA A 27 -5.55 -8.52 -6.61
C ALA A 27 -4.86 -7.71 -5.51
N THR A 28 -5.38 -6.51 -5.25
CA THR A 28 -4.88 -5.62 -4.20
C THR A 28 -5.63 -5.75 -2.87
N PHE A 29 -6.75 -6.46 -2.86
CA PHE A 29 -7.55 -6.78 -1.68
C PHE A 29 -8.42 -8.02 -1.97
N LYS A 30 -9.14 -8.52 -0.95
CA LYS A 30 -10.15 -9.57 -1.08
C LYS A 30 -11.48 -9.11 -0.50
N PRO A 31 -12.58 -9.07 -1.27
CA PRO A 31 -13.89 -8.70 -0.76
C PRO A 31 -14.27 -9.54 0.45
N SER A 32 -14.75 -8.88 1.50
CA SER A 32 -15.29 -9.54 2.68
C SER A 32 -16.80 -9.69 2.52
N ARG A 33 -17.38 -10.80 3.01
CA ARG A 33 -18.84 -10.93 3.14
C ARG A 33 -19.44 -9.95 4.15
N ALA A 34 -18.62 -9.44 5.07
CA ALA A 34 -18.98 -8.39 6.01
C ALA A 34 -18.73 -6.98 5.45
N ALA A 35 -18.40 -6.85 4.16
CA ALA A 35 -18.22 -5.56 3.55
C ALA A 35 -19.54 -4.77 3.51
N VAL A 36 -19.43 -3.47 3.68
CA VAL A 36 -20.51 -2.50 3.56
C VAL A 36 -20.13 -1.48 2.50
N ALA A 37 -20.99 -1.33 1.51
CA ALA A 37 -20.86 -0.31 0.50
C ALA A 37 -21.49 0.97 1.01
N VAL A 38 -20.74 2.08 1.02
CA VAL A 38 -21.20 3.35 1.57
C VAL A 38 -20.80 4.50 0.65
N ARG A 39 -21.74 5.43 0.46
CA ARG A 39 -21.50 6.73 -0.14
C ARG A 39 -22.09 7.81 0.76
N ALA A 40 -21.33 8.86 1.03
CA ALA A 40 -21.80 9.99 1.82
C ALA A 40 -21.71 11.28 1.00
N VAL A 41 -22.84 11.98 0.86
CA VAL A 41 -22.96 13.19 0.05
C VAL A 41 -23.50 14.32 0.90
N THR A 42 -22.71 15.38 1.04
CA THR A 42 -23.13 16.59 1.75
C THR A 42 -23.92 17.48 0.80
N ARG A 43 -25.17 17.83 1.16
CA ARG A 43 -26.02 18.78 0.43
C ARG A 43 -26.41 19.93 1.36
N GLY A 44 -25.74 21.07 1.21
CA GLY A 44 -25.88 22.18 2.14
C GLY A 44 -25.32 21.79 3.51
N THR A 45 -26.16 21.79 4.54
CA THR A 45 -25.79 21.40 5.92
C THR A 45 -26.15 19.96 6.27
N THR A 46 -26.85 19.25 5.38
CA THR A 46 -27.34 17.89 5.64
C THR A 46 -26.44 16.88 4.96
N LEU A 47 -26.04 15.84 5.70
CA LEU A 47 -25.32 14.69 5.16
C LEU A 47 -26.34 13.60 4.79
N ALA A 48 -26.34 13.17 3.54
CA ALA A 48 -27.06 11.98 3.10
C ALA A 48 -26.08 10.81 3.00
N VAL A 49 -26.40 9.67 3.61
CA VAL A 49 -25.59 8.46 3.55
C VAL A 49 -26.42 7.33 2.95
N SER A 50 -25.88 6.70 1.92
CA SER A 50 -26.43 5.51 1.28
C SER A 50 -25.58 4.30 1.65
N VAL A 51 -26.22 3.20 2.03
CA VAL A 51 -25.55 1.97 2.50
C VAL A 51 -26.17 0.74 1.85
N ALA A 52 -25.34 -0.24 1.48
CA ALA A 52 -25.79 -1.58 1.10
C ALA A 52 -24.80 -2.66 1.58
N ARG A 53 -25.34 -3.77 2.07
CA ARG A 53 -24.59 -5.01 2.26
C ARG A 53 -24.62 -5.86 0.98
N ASP A 54 -23.71 -6.82 0.89
CA ASP A 54 -23.70 -7.77 -0.22
C ASP A 54 -25.06 -8.48 -0.34
N GLY A 55 -25.59 -8.54 -1.57
CA GLY A 55 -26.92 -9.09 -1.88
C GLY A 55 -28.13 -8.30 -1.35
N CYS A 56 -27.94 -7.11 -0.76
CA CYS A 56 -29.02 -6.26 -0.26
C CYS A 56 -29.23 -5.03 -1.16
N THR A 57 -30.43 -4.44 -1.13
CA THR A 57 -30.69 -3.18 -1.83
C THR A 57 -30.13 -2.00 -1.04
N GLU A 58 -29.92 -0.87 -1.73
CA GLU A 58 -29.53 0.39 -1.10
C GLU A 58 -30.61 0.89 -0.12
N GLU A 59 -30.16 1.30 1.06
CA GLU A 59 -30.92 2.11 2.01
C GLU A 59 -30.23 3.47 2.16
N SER A 60 -30.98 4.53 2.50
CA SER A 60 -30.41 5.85 2.74
C SER A 60 -31.04 6.53 3.94
N ALA A 61 -30.23 7.32 4.66
CA ALA A 61 -30.67 8.11 5.80
C ALA A 61 -29.85 9.40 5.91
N HIS A 62 -30.28 10.31 6.77
CA HIS A 62 -29.65 11.63 6.95
C HIS A 62 -29.07 11.78 8.35
N ASP A 63 -27.96 12.52 8.44
CA ASP A 63 -27.35 12.99 9.69
C ASP A 63 -27.27 11.86 10.76
N THR A 64 -27.80 12.05 11.97
CA THR A 64 -27.75 11.04 13.04
C THR A 64 -28.39 9.70 12.65
N GLU A 65 -29.47 9.71 11.85
CA GLU A 65 -30.13 8.48 11.41
C GLU A 65 -29.24 7.64 10.49
N ALA A 66 -28.29 8.28 9.79
CA ALA A 66 -27.28 7.58 9.00
C ALA A 66 -26.35 6.72 9.86
N LEU A 67 -26.00 7.15 11.07
CA LEU A 67 -25.18 6.35 12.00
C LEU A 67 -25.94 5.11 12.46
N ALA A 68 -27.23 5.27 12.79
CA ALA A 68 -28.09 4.13 13.12
C ALA A 68 -28.25 3.17 11.92
N LEU A 69 -28.37 3.70 10.69
CA LEU A 69 -28.43 2.90 9.46
C LEU A 69 -27.14 2.08 9.24
N LEU A 70 -25.98 2.70 9.46
CA LEU A 70 -24.67 2.04 9.38
C LEU A 70 -24.57 0.91 10.43
N ALA A 71 -24.95 1.17 11.68
CA ALA A 71 -24.93 0.17 12.75
C ALA A 71 -25.79 -1.06 12.40
N ARG A 72 -27.03 -0.85 11.93
CA ARG A 72 -27.93 -1.95 11.49
C ARG A 72 -27.37 -2.77 10.34
N ASN A 73 -26.52 -2.17 9.51
CA ASN A 73 -25.82 -2.84 8.42
C ASN A 73 -24.46 -3.43 8.84
N GLY A 74 -24.17 -3.50 10.14
CA GLY A 74 -22.97 -4.15 10.69
C GLY A 74 -21.73 -3.26 10.78
N ALA A 75 -21.84 -1.98 10.42
CA ALA A 75 -20.77 -1.00 10.58
C ALA A 75 -20.79 -0.40 11.99
N THR A 76 -20.43 -1.21 12.99
CA THR A 76 -20.42 -0.80 14.40
C THR A 76 -19.33 -1.55 15.16
N THR A 77 -18.84 -0.98 16.27
CA THR A 77 -17.98 -1.68 17.23
C THR A 77 -18.76 -2.48 18.27
N VAL A 78 -20.09 -2.37 18.30
CA VAL A 78 -20.95 -3.03 19.30
C VAL A 78 -21.29 -4.45 18.85
N GLY A 79 -21.06 -5.44 19.71
CA GLY A 79 -21.53 -6.82 19.49
C GLY A 79 -20.87 -7.56 18.34
N THR A 80 -19.75 -7.06 17.79
CA THR A 80 -19.00 -7.70 16.71
C THR A 80 -17.56 -8.00 17.10
N ALA A 81 -17.04 -9.12 16.62
CA ALA A 81 -15.62 -9.48 16.70
C ALA A 81 -14.85 -9.11 15.42
N GLU A 82 -15.55 -9.01 14.29
CA GLU A 82 -14.95 -8.81 12.96
C GLU A 82 -15.23 -7.38 12.48
N PRO A 83 -14.23 -6.64 11.97
CA PRO A 83 -14.46 -5.33 11.38
C PRO A 83 -15.18 -5.48 10.05
N ALA A 84 -16.15 -4.59 9.80
CA ALA A 84 -16.73 -4.43 8.48
C ALA A 84 -15.72 -3.71 7.55
N MET A 85 -15.50 -4.27 6.36
CA MET A 85 -14.77 -3.57 5.29
C MET A 85 -15.66 -2.48 4.71
N LEU A 86 -15.14 -1.27 4.54
CA LEU A 86 -15.82 -0.22 3.80
C LEU A 86 -15.47 -0.31 2.31
N LEU A 87 -16.49 -0.34 1.46
CA LEU A 87 -16.37 -0.08 0.02
C LEU A 87 -16.94 1.30 -0.27
N THR A 88 -16.21 2.13 -0.99
CA THR A 88 -16.70 3.45 -1.43
C THR A 88 -16.19 3.76 -2.83
N ASP A 89 -16.89 4.63 -3.56
CA ASP A 89 -16.48 5.12 -4.87
C ASP A 89 -16.24 6.63 -4.92
N ASP A 90 -16.22 7.26 -3.74
CA ASP A 90 -15.98 8.70 -3.59
C ASP A 90 -15.03 8.96 -2.41
N ALA A 91 -13.90 9.59 -2.73
CA ALA A 91 -12.89 10.01 -1.75
C ALA A 91 -13.45 10.98 -0.69
N ALA A 92 -14.56 11.67 -0.95
CA ALA A 92 -15.21 12.54 0.01
C ALA A 92 -16.05 11.80 1.08
N THR A 93 -16.31 10.49 0.89
CA THR A 93 -17.16 9.71 1.81
C THR A 93 -16.57 9.65 3.21
N ILE A 94 -15.31 9.22 3.35
CA ILE A 94 -14.65 9.09 4.67
C ILE A 94 -14.59 10.44 5.42
N PRO A 95 -14.09 11.54 4.82
CA PRO A 95 -14.09 12.85 5.50
C PRO A 95 -15.47 13.30 5.96
N SER A 96 -16.51 13.11 5.13
CA SER A 96 -17.89 13.50 5.47
C SER A 96 -18.45 12.67 6.62
N LEU A 97 -18.26 11.35 6.57
CA LEU A 97 -18.65 10.44 7.66
C LEU A 97 -17.91 10.75 8.96
N LEU A 98 -16.60 11.04 8.89
CA LEU A 98 -15.78 11.35 10.07
C LEU A 98 -16.26 12.62 10.77
N ALA A 99 -16.66 13.65 10.01
CA ALA A 99 -17.22 14.87 10.57
C ALA A 99 -18.51 14.57 11.35
N LEU A 100 -19.43 13.78 10.77
CA LEU A 100 -20.66 13.33 11.44
C LEU A 100 -20.35 12.47 12.68
N ALA A 101 -19.44 11.49 12.55
CA ALA A 101 -19.05 10.60 13.63
C ALA A 101 -18.49 11.36 14.83
N ARG A 102 -17.64 12.37 14.61
CA ARG A 102 -17.10 13.22 15.68
C ARG A 102 -18.18 14.03 16.40
N ALA A 103 -19.17 14.53 15.67
CA ALA A 103 -20.30 15.25 16.27
C ALA A 103 -21.16 14.36 17.20
N HIS A 104 -21.14 13.04 16.97
CA HIS A 104 -21.95 12.07 17.72
C HIS A 104 -21.12 11.00 18.45
N ALA A 105 -19.84 11.26 18.72
CA ALA A 105 -18.93 10.28 19.34
C ALA A 105 -19.37 9.84 20.74
N HIS A 106 -20.15 10.67 21.45
CA HIS A 106 -20.67 10.43 22.79
C HIS A 106 -22.20 10.30 22.82
N HIS A 107 -22.80 9.88 21.71
CA HIS A 107 -24.24 9.69 21.65
C HIS A 107 -24.70 8.65 22.71
N PRO A 108 -25.84 8.88 23.40
CA PRO A 108 -26.31 7.96 24.45
C PRO A 108 -26.76 6.60 23.93
N ASP A 109 -27.15 6.51 22.66
CA ASP A 109 -27.43 5.25 21.97
C ASP A 109 -26.11 4.53 21.61
N PRO A 110 -25.86 3.32 22.17
CA PRO A 110 -24.66 2.54 21.88
C PRO A 110 -24.46 2.21 20.40
N ASP A 111 -25.53 2.02 19.62
CA ASP A 111 -25.42 1.68 18.21
C ASP A 111 -24.88 2.87 17.42
N ILE A 112 -25.37 4.07 17.71
CA ILE A 112 -24.89 5.32 17.10
C ILE A 112 -23.43 5.60 17.51
N ALA A 113 -23.11 5.49 18.80
CA ALA A 113 -21.74 5.69 19.28
C ALA A 113 -20.77 4.63 18.71
N GLY A 114 -21.23 3.38 18.56
CA GLY A 114 -20.47 2.28 17.97
C GLY A 114 -20.21 2.44 16.47
N ALA A 115 -21.20 2.92 15.71
CA ALA A 115 -21.01 3.28 14.31
C ALA A 115 -20.06 4.47 14.15
N ALA A 116 -20.16 5.48 15.03
CA ALA A 116 -19.24 6.61 15.05
C ALA A 116 -17.79 6.15 15.31
N ALA A 117 -17.58 5.24 16.28
CA ALA A 117 -16.26 4.65 16.55
C ALA A 117 -15.72 3.81 15.37
N MET A 118 -16.59 3.04 14.69
CA MET A 118 -16.24 2.31 13.47
C MET A 118 -15.72 3.25 12.37
N ILE A 119 -16.41 4.37 12.15
CA ILE A 119 -15.99 5.40 11.19
C ILE A 119 -14.64 6.00 11.59
N GLY A 120 -14.41 6.24 12.89
CA GLY A 120 -13.13 6.69 13.41
C GLY A 120 -11.99 5.72 13.06
N TRP A 121 -12.23 4.41 13.19
CA TRP A 121 -11.27 3.38 12.79
C TRP A 121 -11.07 3.33 11.28
N TRP A 122 -12.13 3.39 10.47
CA TRP A 122 -12.00 3.48 9.01
C TRP A 122 -11.19 4.69 8.58
N ALA A 123 -11.40 5.85 9.21
CA ALA A 123 -10.63 7.05 8.91
C ALA A 123 -9.14 6.90 9.23
N ASP A 124 -8.77 6.21 10.31
CA ASP A 124 -7.37 5.84 10.58
C ASP A 124 -6.81 4.93 9.48
N ARG A 125 -7.57 3.92 9.06
CA ARG A 125 -7.11 2.92 8.07
C ARG A 125 -7.10 3.40 6.63
N ALA A 126 -7.92 4.40 6.27
CA ALA A 126 -8.01 4.91 4.90
C ALA A 126 -6.66 5.44 4.36
N ASP A 127 -5.78 5.87 5.25
CA ASP A 127 -4.44 6.36 4.92
C ASP A 127 -3.37 5.25 4.82
N HIS A 128 -3.68 3.99 5.13
CA HIS A 128 -2.72 2.88 5.10
C HIS A 128 -2.65 2.22 3.71
N PRO A 129 -1.53 2.35 2.98
CA PRO A 129 -1.42 1.74 1.65
C PRO A 129 -1.59 0.23 1.71
N GLY A 130 -2.49 -0.30 0.87
CA GLY A 130 -2.74 -1.75 0.82
C GLY A 130 -3.62 -2.29 1.96
N THR A 131 -4.28 -1.42 2.73
CA THR A 131 -5.30 -1.85 3.70
C THR A 131 -6.42 -2.65 3.02
N SER A 132 -7.01 -3.55 3.79
CA SER A 132 -8.25 -4.25 3.50
C SER A 132 -9.46 -3.64 4.22
N ALA A 133 -9.25 -2.68 5.12
CA ALA A 133 -10.33 -2.10 5.92
C ALA A 133 -11.19 -1.10 5.13
N VAL A 134 -10.58 -0.30 4.27
CA VAL A 134 -11.24 0.73 3.46
C VAL A 134 -10.77 0.63 2.02
N ILE A 135 -11.70 0.37 1.12
CA ILE A 135 -11.45 0.26 -0.32
C ILE A 135 -12.16 1.41 -1.03
N ASP A 136 -11.39 2.42 -1.44
CA ASP A 136 -11.79 3.31 -2.51
C ASP A 136 -11.68 2.56 -3.84
N LEU A 137 -12.82 2.26 -4.46
CA LEU A 137 -12.90 1.44 -5.67
C LEU A 137 -12.33 2.15 -6.90
N VAL A 138 -12.35 3.48 -6.95
CA VAL A 138 -11.70 4.24 -8.03
C VAL A 138 -10.19 4.09 -7.91
N ALA A 139 -9.64 4.34 -6.71
CA ALA A 139 -8.21 4.19 -6.46
C ALA A 139 -7.74 2.74 -6.65
N ALA A 140 -8.47 1.78 -6.10
CA ALA A 140 -8.17 0.35 -6.23
C ALA A 140 -8.21 -0.10 -7.70
N SER A 141 -9.22 0.34 -8.47
CA SER A 141 -9.30 0.03 -9.90
C SER A 141 -8.12 0.60 -10.67
N SER A 142 -7.77 1.87 -10.45
CA SER A 142 -6.63 2.52 -11.11
C SER A 142 -5.28 1.88 -10.76
N SER A 143 -5.15 1.29 -9.58
CA SER A 143 -3.94 0.56 -9.18
C SER A 143 -3.77 -0.74 -9.96
N ARG A 144 -4.88 -1.36 -10.37
CA ARG A 144 -4.93 -2.71 -10.93
C ARG A 144 -5.12 -2.73 -12.45
N LEU A 145 -5.84 -1.78 -13.00
CA LEU A 145 -6.30 -1.76 -14.38
C LEU A 145 -5.95 -0.42 -15.04
N VAL A 146 -5.89 -0.44 -16.37
CA VAL A 146 -5.72 0.73 -17.23
C VAL A 146 -6.89 0.79 -18.19
N LEU A 147 -7.55 1.94 -18.28
CA LEU A 147 -8.63 2.15 -19.24
C LEU A 147 -8.11 2.82 -20.52
N GLY A 148 -8.85 2.64 -21.61
CA GLY A 148 -8.58 3.29 -22.89
C GLY A 148 -9.07 4.74 -22.97
N THR A 149 -9.02 5.46 -21.86
CA THR A 149 -9.46 6.86 -21.75
C THR A 149 -8.37 7.76 -21.18
N ALA A 150 -8.59 9.07 -21.21
CA ALA A 150 -7.70 10.05 -20.60
C ALA A 150 -7.59 9.82 -19.07
N PRO A 151 -6.40 9.96 -18.46
CA PRO A 151 -6.22 9.72 -17.03
C PRO A 151 -7.18 10.50 -16.12
N ASP A 152 -7.54 11.74 -16.48
CA ASP A 152 -8.47 12.55 -15.68
C ASP A 152 -9.89 11.94 -15.65
N ALA A 153 -10.31 11.23 -16.70
CA ALA A 153 -11.60 10.56 -16.72
C ALA A 153 -11.66 9.35 -15.76
N GLU A 154 -10.52 8.73 -15.45
CA GLU A 154 -10.42 7.63 -14.48
C GLU A 154 -10.66 8.09 -13.04
N ARG A 155 -10.68 9.40 -12.75
CA ARG A 155 -11.06 9.91 -11.43
C ARG A 155 -12.56 9.78 -11.14
N ALA A 156 -13.38 9.57 -12.17
CA ALA A 156 -14.82 9.51 -12.02
C ALA A 156 -15.32 8.05 -11.91
N ALA A 157 -16.07 7.74 -10.86
CA ALA A 157 -16.65 6.40 -10.64
C ALA A 157 -17.49 5.90 -11.83
N ARG A 158 -18.27 6.78 -12.47
CA ARG A 158 -19.07 6.46 -13.66
C ARG A 158 -18.25 5.88 -14.81
N THR A 159 -17.01 6.35 -14.97
CA THR A 159 -16.11 5.88 -16.04
C THR A 159 -15.75 4.42 -15.80
N TRP A 160 -15.42 4.06 -14.56
CA TRP A 160 -15.12 2.69 -14.18
C TRP A 160 -16.33 1.78 -14.29
N ARG A 161 -17.50 2.19 -13.79
CA ARG A 161 -18.75 1.43 -13.93
C ARG A 161 -19.03 1.08 -15.39
N SER A 162 -18.97 2.08 -16.27
CA SER A 162 -19.19 1.89 -17.71
C SER A 162 -18.19 0.91 -18.34
N TRP A 163 -16.91 1.02 -18.04
CA TRP A 163 -15.87 0.13 -18.59
C TRP A 163 -15.93 -1.29 -18.02
N LEU A 164 -16.42 -1.46 -16.79
CA LEU A 164 -16.58 -2.75 -16.13
C LEU A 164 -17.95 -3.39 -16.41
N GLY A 165 -18.88 -2.68 -17.06
CA GLY A 165 -20.21 -3.18 -17.37
C GLY A 165 -21.16 -3.22 -16.17
N ILE A 166 -20.88 -2.46 -15.11
CA ILE A 166 -21.68 -2.42 -13.88
C ILE A 166 -22.87 -1.48 -14.12
N THR A 167 -24.07 -2.04 -14.18
CA THR A 167 -25.29 -1.28 -14.49
C THR A 167 -26.00 -0.70 -13.28
N ASP A 168 -25.71 -1.23 -12.09
CA ASP A 168 -26.25 -0.70 -10.83
C ASP A 168 -25.47 0.54 -10.38
N GLU A 169 -26.09 1.70 -10.52
CA GLU A 169 -25.53 3.01 -10.14
C GLU A 169 -25.66 3.31 -8.63
N SER A 170 -26.44 2.49 -7.90
CA SER A 170 -26.56 2.59 -6.45
C SER A 170 -25.28 2.14 -5.74
N VAL A 171 -25.23 2.28 -4.42
CA VAL A 171 -24.10 1.72 -3.64
C VAL A 171 -24.12 0.19 -3.60
N ALA A 172 -25.25 -0.48 -3.89
CA ALA A 172 -25.27 -1.95 -3.95
C ALA A 172 -24.36 -2.48 -5.08
N GLY A 173 -24.31 -1.79 -6.23
CA GLY A 173 -23.41 -2.09 -7.34
C GLY A 173 -21.92 -2.00 -7.01
N LEU A 174 -21.53 -1.42 -5.87
CA LEU A 174 -20.12 -1.40 -5.43
C LEU A 174 -19.60 -2.80 -5.05
N HIS A 175 -20.48 -3.72 -4.63
CA HIS A 175 -20.09 -5.11 -4.35
C HIS A 175 -19.74 -5.85 -5.64
N GLU A 176 -20.53 -5.67 -6.70
CA GLU A 176 -20.22 -6.18 -8.04
C GLU A 176 -18.90 -5.60 -8.55
N TRP A 177 -18.71 -4.28 -8.39
CA TRP A 177 -17.44 -3.63 -8.74
C TRP A 177 -16.26 -4.25 -8.01
N ALA A 178 -16.34 -4.36 -6.68
CA ALA A 178 -15.30 -4.94 -5.85
C ALA A 178 -14.96 -6.36 -6.29
N ALA A 179 -15.96 -7.18 -6.62
CA ALA A 179 -15.76 -8.53 -7.13
C ALA A 179 -15.01 -8.53 -8.48
N CYS A 180 -15.38 -7.66 -9.43
CA CYS A 180 -14.71 -7.54 -10.72
C CYS A 180 -13.20 -7.24 -10.57
N ILE A 181 -12.85 -6.29 -9.71
CA ILE A 181 -11.46 -5.83 -9.55
C ILE A 181 -10.66 -6.62 -8.51
N ALA A 182 -11.24 -7.64 -7.86
CA ALA A 182 -10.55 -8.48 -6.87
C ALA A 182 -10.26 -9.92 -7.34
N THR A 183 -10.47 -10.18 -8.63
CA THR A 183 -10.18 -11.46 -9.30
C THR A 183 -8.71 -11.90 -9.16
N GLY A 184 -8.39 -13.19 -9.27
CA GLY A 184 -6.99 -13.69 -9.18
C GLY A 184 -6.40 -13.71 -7.76
N PRO A 185 -5.16 -14.18 -7.56
CA PRO A 185 -4.52 -14.28 -6.24
C PRO A 185 -4.26 -12.89 -5.62
N LEU A 186 -4.25 -12.79 -4.29
CA LEU A 186 -3.84 -11.57 -3.59
C LEU A 186 -2.35 -11.28 -3.83
N LEU A 187 -1.97 -10.01 -3.94
CA LEU A 187 -0.58 -9.60 -4.01
C LEU A 187 0.21 -10.20 -2.83
N PRO A 188 1.32 -10.91 -3.09
CA PRO A 188 2.22 -11.35 -2.04
C PRO A 188 2.66 -10.16 -1.18
N LEU A 189 2.83 -10.40 0.12
CA LEU A 189 3.20 -9.39 1.13
C LEU A 189 2.10 -8.38 1.52
N LEU A 190 0.85 -8.58 1.09
CA LEU A 190 -0.29 -7.84 1.68
C LEU A 190 -0.83 -8.48 2.96
N ASP A 191 -0.65 -9.79 3.18
CA ASP A 191 -1.11 -10.45 4.41
C ASP A 191 -0.60 -9.75 5.69
N PRO A 192 0.66 -9.30 5.80
CA PRO A 192 1.10 -8.56 6.97
C PRO A 192 0.40 -7.21 7.19
N ILE A 193 -0.11 -6.57 6.14
CA ILE A 193 -0.89 -5.33 6.23
C ILE A 193 -2.30 -5.64 6.70
N HIS A 194 -2.91 -6.74 6.21
CA HIS A 194 -4.22 -7.19 6.66
C HIS A 194 -4.19 -7.68 8.13
N ASP A 195 -3.11 -8.35 8.55
CA ASP A 195 -2.84 -8.67 9.95
C ASP A 195 -2.75 -7.39 10.81
N ASP A 196 -2.20 -6.30 10.26
CA ASP A 196 -2.13 -5.00 10.93
C ASP A 196 -3.50 -4.34 11.05
N ASP A 197 -4.35 -4.42 10.02
CA ASP A 197 -5.75 -3.97 10.09
C ASP A 197 -6.47 -4.70 11.24
N ARG A 198 -6.31 -6.03 11.32
CA ARG A 198 -6.88 -6.84 12.40
C ARG A 198 -6.37 -6.42 13.77
N TYR A 199 -5.06 -6.28 13.92
CA TYR A 199 -4.47 -5.83 15.17
C TYR A 199 -4.97 -4.45 15.59
N SER A 200 -5.10 -3.51 14.64
CA SER A 200 -5.66 -2.18 14.89
C SER A 200 -7.13 -2.25 15.34
N TRP A 201 -7.91 -3.13 14.72
CA TRP A 201 -9.30 -3.37 15.10
C TRP A 201 -9.44 -3.91 16.53
N ASP A 202 -8.68 -4.94 16.90
CA ASP A 202 -8.72 -5.52 18.25
C ASP A 202 -8.38 -4.48 19.32
N ARG A 203 -7.45 -3.58 19.00
CA ARG A 203 -7.10 -2.44 19.87
C ARG A 203 -8.22 -1.43 19.96
N THR A 204 -8.93 -1.16 18.88
CA THR A 204 -10.09 -0.26 18.86
C THR A 204 -11.20 -0.82 19.72
N LEU A 205 -11.57 -2.09 19.56
CA LEU A 205 -12.56 -2.76 20.41
C LEU A 205 -12.18 -2.72 21.89
N SER A 206 -10.91 -3.02 22.20
CA SER A 206 -10.40 -2.98 23.57
C SER A 206 -10.47 -1.58 24.16
N ALA A 207 -10.13 -0.55 23.38
CA ALA A 207 -10.16 0.85 23.81
C ALA A 207 -11.59 1.34 24.03
N THR A 208 -12.51 1.05 23.11
CA THR A 208 -13.93 1.38 23.24
C THR A 208 -14.54 0.71 24.47
N THR A 209 -14.23 -0.57 24.71
CA THR A 209 -14.68 -1.30 25.91
C THR A 209 -14.14 -0.69 27.20
N ALA A 210 -12.91 -0.15 27.16
CA ALA A 210 -12.30 0.57 28.30
C ALA A 210 -12.79 2.02 28.46
N GLY A 211 -13.75 2.48 27.65
CA GLY A 211 -14.27 3.84 27.68
C GLY A 211 -13.30 4.89 27.14
N HIS A 212 -12.36 4.50 26.28
CA HIS A 212 -11.45 5.44 25.64
C HIS A 212 -12.20 6.32 24.63
N ASP A 213 -11.92 7.62 24.68
CA ASP A 213 -12.50 8.59 23.76
C ASP A 213 -11.69 8.67 22.47
N TRP A 214 -12.15 7.97 21.43
CA TRP A 214 -11.54 7.93 20.10
C TRP A 214 -11.63 9.28 19.36
N SER A 215 -12.54 10.18 19.75
CA SER A 215 -12.75 11.45 19.08
C SER A 215 -11.66 12.48 19.39
N ARG A 216 -10.90 12.25 20.46
CA ARG A 216 -9.81 13.12 20.88
C ARG A 216 -8.60 12.97 19.96
N PRO A 217 -7.87 14.06 19.71
CA PRO A 217 -6.59 13.97 19.03
C PRO A 217 -5.63 13.04 19.76
N ASP A 218 -4.86 12.29 18.96
CA ASP A 218 -3.77 11.48 19.48
C ASP A 218 -2.73 12.34 20.21
N ASN A 219 -2.16 11.78 21.28
CA ASN A 219 -0.92 12.33 21.83
C ASN A 219 0.24 12.10 20.84
N SER A 220 1.31 12.88 20.97
CA SER A 220 2.46 12.83 20.06
C SER A 220 3.08 11.43 19.91
N ALA A 221 3.08 10.60 20.96
CA ALA A 221 3.62 9.25 20.88
C ALA A 221 2.71 8.29 20.08
N SER A 222 1.39 8.40 20.25
CA SER A 222 0.42 7.67 19.42
C SER A 222 0.50 8.11 17.96
N ALA A 223 0.52 9.43 17.70
CA ALA A 223 0.62 9.99 16.36
C ALA A 223 1.92 9.55 15.65
N ALA A 224 3.07 9.59 16.34
CA ALA A 224 4.34 9.12 15.79
C ALA A 224 4.32 7.62 15.44
N MET A 225 3.56 6.82 16.20
CA MET A 225 3.41 5.39 15.93
C MET A 225 2.46 5.13 14.77
N GLY A 226 1.35 5.86 14.66
CA GLY A 226 0.47 5.82 13.49
C GLY A 226 1.19 6.24 12.21
N LEU A 227 2.05 7.27 12.28
CA LEU A 227 2.91 7.63 11.14
C LEU A 227 3.87 6.48 10.79
N ARG A 228 4.52 5.88 11.79
CA ARG A 228 5.43 4.75 11.55
C ARG A 228 4.72 3.56 10.91
N THR A 229 3.53 3.19 11.37
CA THR A 229 2.79 2.05 10.78
C THR A 229 2.34 2.36 9.35
N ARG A 230 2.03 3.61 9.02
CA ARG A 230 1.76 4.03 7.63
C ARG A 230 2.99 3.95 6.74
N CYS A 231 4.16 4.39 7.21
CA CYS A 231 5.42 4.22 6.47
C CYS A 231 5.75 2.74 6.25
N ASP A 232 5.63 1.93 7.31
CA ASP A 232 5.82 0.49 7.25
C ASP A 232 4.86 -0.16 6.20
N ALA A 233 3.58 0.25 6.17
CA ALA A 233 2.62 -0.22 5.17
C ALA A 233 2.97 0.25 3.75
N ALA A 234 3.46 1.48 3.58
CA ALA A 234 3.92 2.01 2.29
C ALA A 234 5.10 1.21 1.73
N ASP A 235 6.11 0.91 2.56
CA ASP A 235 7.27 0.12 2.17
C ASP A 235 6.86 -1.32 1.79
N LEU A 236 5.98 -1.93 2.57
CA LEU A 236 5.43 -3.25 2.26
C LEU A 236 4.60 -3.24 0.98
N LYS A 237 3.77 -2.23 0.76
CA LYS A 237 2.97 -2.11 -0.46
C LYS A 237 3.85 -1.92 -1.70
N ALA A 238 4.89 -1.09 -1.62
CA ALA A 238 5.85 -0.91 -2.70
C ALA A 238 6.58 -2.22 -3.04
N ALA A 239 7.00 -2.97 -2.02
CA ALA A 239 7.61 -4.29 -2.21
C ALA A 239 6.61 -5.34 -2.75
N ALA A 240 5.36 -5.31 -2.29
CA ALA A 240 4.29 -6.17 -2.77
C ALA A 240 4.05 -5.96 -4.28
N LEU A 241 4.05 -4.71 -4.74
CA LEU A 241 3.93 -4.41 -6.18
C LEU A 241 5.07 -5.05 -6.98
N LEU A 242 6.32 -5.02 -6.51
CA LEU A 242 7.45 -5.68 -7.18
C LEU A 242 7.35 -7.22 -7.17
N SER A 243 6.49 -7.80 -6.35
CA SER A 243 6.19 -9.24 -6.42
C SER A 243 5.24 -9.61 -7.57
N ASP A 244 4.58 -8.63 -8.20
CA ASP A 244 3.71 -8.82 -9.36
C ASP A 244 4.51 -8.80 -10.69
N PRO A 245 4.32 -9.81 -11.57
CA PRO A 245 5.06 -9.89 -12.83
C PRO A 245 4.78 -8.73 -13.80
N LEU A 246 3.54 -8.26 -13.90
CA LEU A 246 3.19 -7.15 -14.80
C LEU A 246 3.75 -5.83 -14.29
N TRP A 247 3.70 -5.63 -12.97
CA TRP A 247 4.32 -4.46 -12.36
C TRP A 247 5.84 -4.44 -12.53
N ARG A 248 6.52 -5.59 -12.43
CA ARG A 248 7.97 -5.65 -12.63
C ARG A 248 8.39 -5.23 -14.04
N VAL A 249 7.62 -5.59 -15.06
CA VAL A 249 7.88 -5.11 -16.44
C VAL A 249 7.78 -3.59 -16.51
N ARG A 250 6.74 -3.00 -15.92
CA ARG A 250 6.64 -1.53 -15.81
C ARG A 250 7.81 -0.95 -15.02
N ALA A 251 8.23 -1.62 -13.95
CA ALA A 251 9.28 -1.17 -13.05
C ALA A 251 10.68 -1.13 -13.69
N LEU A 252 10.94 -1.90 -14.76
CA LEU A 252 12.14 -1.76 -15.61
C LEU A 252 12.30 -0.32 -16.12
N HIS A 253 11.20 0.33 -16.48
CA HIS A 253 11.20 1.69 -17.05
C HIS A 253 11.33 2.80 -16.00
N THR A 254 11.33 2.43 -14.72
CA THR A 254 11.51 3.34 -13.58
C THR A 254 12.83 3.10 -12.85
N GLY A 255 13.56 2.05 -13.22
CA GLY A 255 14.82 1.65 -12.58
C GLY A 255 14.68 0.83 -11.30
N HIS A 256 13.47 0.51 -10.85
CA HIS A 256 13.27 -0.31 -9.64
C HIS A 256 13.51 -1.81 -9.89
N VAL A 257 13.49 -2.24 -11.14
CA VAL A 257 13.89 -3.60 -11.55
C VAL A 257 15.01 -3.45 -12.57
N ALA A 258 16.05 -4.26 -12.45
CA ALA A 258 17.14 -4.33 -13.42
C ALA A 258 17.17 -5.73 -14.03
N GLN A 259 17.34 -5.81 -15.35
CA GLN A 259 17.53 -7.05 -16.07
C GLN A 259 18.87 -6.97 -16.82
N GLY A 260 19.59 -8.08 -16.91
CA GLY A 260 20.87 -8.12 -17.60
C GLY A 260 21.46 -9.53 -17.68
N ILE A 261 22.70 -9.61 -18.12
CA ILE A 261 23.45 -10.86 -18.25
C ILE A 261 24.49 -10.95 -17.13
N ALA A 262 24.53 -12.09 -16.44
CA ALA A 262 25.52 -12.37 -15.42
C ALA A 262 26.88 -12.72 -16.05
N SER A 263 27.93 -12.18 -15.47
CA SER A 263 29.32 -12.55 -15.77
C SER A 263 30.01 -12.95 -14.47
N VAL A 264 30.56 -14.17 -14.47
CA VAL A 264 31.03 -14.84 -13.27
C VAL A 264 32.54 -15.02 -13.40
N ALA A 265 33.31 -14.20 -12.67
CA ALA A 265 34.77 -14.26 -12.69
C ALA A 265 35.30 -15.09 -11.52
N ALA A 266 36.21 -16.02 -11.84
CA ALA A 266 36.93 -16.78 -10.84
C ALA A 266 37.73 -15.85 -9.92
N PRO A 267 37.87 -16.18 -8.62
CA PRO A 267 38.69 -15.38 -7.72
C PRO A 267 40.12 -15.29 -8.27
N PRO A 268 40.78 -14.12 -8.16
CA PRO A 268 42.13 -13.94 -8.66
C PRO A 268 43.08 -14.96 -8.01
N THR A 269 43.99 -15.50 -8.83
CA THR A 269 44.95 -16.53 -8.42
C THR A 269 45.79 -16.03 -7.25
N GLY A 270 45.75 -16.73 -6.11
CA GLY A 270 46.47 -16.35 -4.89
C GLY A 270 45.66 -15.53 -3.86
N SER A 271 44.40 -15.18 -4.14
CA SER A 271 43.53 -14.54 -3.14
C SER A 271 42.97 -15.57 -2.14
N ARG A 272 42.93 -15.21 -0.84
CA ARG A 272 42.22 -16.01 0.18
C ARG A 272 40.69 -15.91 0.08
N ARG A 273 40.16 -15.03 -0.77
CA ARG A 273 38.71 -14.89 -1.00
C ARG A 273 38.28 -16.03 -1.92
N ARG A 274 37.51 -16.97 -1.37
CA ARG A 274 36.88 -18.08 -2.12
C ARG A 274 35.67 -17.63 -2.94
N ASN A 275 35.22 -16.39 -2.76
CA ASN A 275 33.96 -15.95 -3.32
C ASN A 275 34.16 -15.52 -4.76
N VAL A 276 33.40 -16.16 -5.63
CA VAL A 276 33.27 -15.83 -7.05
C VAL A 276 32.66 -14.43 -7.16
N SER A 277 33.28 -13.55 -7.94
CA SER A 277 32.70 -12.23 -8.19
C SER A 277 31.71 -12.32 -9.33
N VAL A 278 30.46 -11.96 -9.07
CA VAL A 278 29.43 -11.88 -10.11
C VAL A 278 29.18 -10.42 -10.43
N SER A 279 29.09 -10.13 -11.71
CA SER A 279 28.64 -8.85 -12.22
C SER A 279 27.44 -9.07 -13.11
N VAL A 280 26.49 -8.13 -13.12
CA VAL A 280 25.34 -8.16 -14.02
C VAL A 280 25.45 -6.96 -14.94
N THR A 281 25.64 -7.23 -16.24
CA THR A 281 25.61 -6.19 -17.27
C THR A 281 24.16 -5.94 -17.64
N CYS A 282 23.61 -4.83 -17.18
CA CYS A 282 22.21 -4.46 -17.35
C CYS A 282 21.90 -4.07 -18.81
N ASP A 283 20.69 -4.37 -19.24
CA ASP A 283 20.16 -3.97 -20.53
C ASP A 283 19.90 -2.46 -20.62
N ARG A 284 19.82 -1.78 -19.47
CA ARG A 284 19.50 -0.37 -19.33
C ARG A 284 20.43 0.34 -18.35
N LEU A 285 20.56 1.65 -18.52
CA LEU A 285 21.39 2.52 -17.66
C LEU A 285 20.64 3.13 -16.48
N ASP A 286 19.31 2.98 -16.41
CA ASP A 286 18.41 3.72 -15.52
C ASP A 286 18.11 3.00 -14.20
N SER A 287 18.93 2.03 -13.78
CA SER A 287 18.74 1.33 -12.49
C SER A 287 18.87 2.29 -11.30
N ARG A 288 17.95 2.14 -10.34
CA ARG A 288 17.98 2.85 -9.05
C ARG A 288 18.77 2.11 -7.97
N MET A 289 19.27 0.91 -8.26
CA MET A 289 20.07 0.14 -7.30
C MET A 289 21.42 0.82 -7.09
N ARG A 290 21.71 1.17 -5.84
CA ARG A 290 22.96 1.82 -5.44
C ARG A 290 23.89 0.82 -4.78
N VAL A 291 25.17 1.18 -4.66
CA VAL A 291 26.10 0.44 -3.79
C VAL A 291 25.49 0.32 -2.39
N ASP A 292 25.68 -0.83 -1.75
CA ASP A 292 25.12 -1.24 -0.47
C ASP A 292 23.59 -1.46 -0.45
N SER A 293 22.93 -1.41 -1.61
CA SER A 293 21.52 -1.83 -1.71
C SER A 293 21.40 -3.33 -1.57
N ALA A 294 20.58 -3.78 -0.62
CA ALA A 294 20.15 -5.17 -0.54
C ALA A 294 19.19 -5.49 -1.69
N VAL A 295 19.47 -6.56 -2.43
CA VAL A 295 18.71 -6.99 -3.60
C VAL A 295 18.27 -8.44 -3.49
N THR A 296 17.15 -8.73 -4.12
CA THR A 296 16.70 -10.09 -4.42
C THR A 296 16.73 -10.29 -5.93
N GLY A 297 17.21 -11.44 -6.37
CA GLY A 297 17.29 -11.77 -7.79
C GLY A 297 16.97 -13.21 -8.11
N TRP A 298 16.80 -13.48 -9.40
CA TRP A 298 16.60 -14.82 -9.96
C TRP A 298 17.12 -14.88 -11.40
N VAL A 299 17.39 -16.09 -11.87
CA VAL A 299 17.66 -16.35 -13.28
C VAL A 299 16.33 -16.34 -14.04
N GLY A 300 16.24 -15.52 -15.08
CA GLY A 300 15.06 -15.36 -15.93
C GLY A 300 14.60 -13.91 -16.12
N SER A 301 13.38 -13.80 -16.61
CA SER A 301 12.68 -12.57 -16.97
C SER A 301 11.89 -11.99 -15.80
N PRO A 302 11.59 -10.67 -15.81
CA PRO A 302 10.64 -10.06 -14.89
C PRO A 302 9.25 -10.70 -14.89
N LEU A 303 8.83 -11.32 -16.00
CA LEU A 303 7.53 -11.99 -16.10
C LEU A 303 7.47 -13.33 -15.37
N ASP A 304 8.62 -13.93 -15.07
CA ASP A 304 8.69 -15.26 -14.47
C ASP A 304 8.20 -15.22 -13.02
N GLN A 305 7.62 -16.33 -12.55
CA GLN A 305 7.41 -16.60 -11.13
C GLN A 305 8.55 -17.51 -10.65
N PRO A 306 9.66 -16.95 -10.16
CA PRO A 306 10.82 -17.76 -9.79
C PRO A 306 10.49 -18.61 -8.55
N PHE A 307 10.71 -19.92 -8.68
CA PHE A 307 10.66 -20.85 -7.55
C PHE A 307 11.83 -20.58 -6.59
N GLU A 308 13.01 -20.27 -7.13
CA GLU A 308 14.23 -20.01 -6.37
C GLU A 308 14.66 -18.56 -6.54
N ARG A 309 15.04 -17.92 -5.44
CA ARG A 309 15.57 -16.55 -5.42
C ARG A 309 16.86 -16.52 -4.62
N PHE A 310 17.78 -15.68 -5.02
CA PHE A 310 18.96 -15.35 -4.23
C PHE A 310 18.81 -13.95 -3.62
N SER A 311 19.50 -13.72 -2.50
CA SER A 311 19.67 -12.40 -1.89
C SER A 311 21.16 -12.06 -1.88
N ALA A 312 21.48 -10.80 -2.13
CA ALA A 312 22.84 -10.27 -2.15
C ALA A 312 22.83 -8.75 -1.97
N ASP A 313 24.00 -8.15 -1.80
CA ASP A 313 24.17 -6.70 -1.79
C ASP A 313 24.85 -6.22 -3.08
N VAL A 314 24.51 -5.02 -3.55
CA VAL A 314 25.23 -4.38 -4.66
C VAL A 314 26.55 -3.83 -4.14
N THR A 315 27.66 -4.30 -4.68
CA THR A 315 29.02 -3.92 -4.25
C THR A 315 29.66 -2.86 -5.14
N SER A 316 29.19 -2.72 -6.38
CA SER A 316 29.61 -1.66 -7.30
C SER A 316 28.54 -1.38 -8.34
N ALA A 317 28.53 -0.16 -8.85
CA ALA A 317 27.70 0.25 -9.98
C ALA A 317 28.54 1.15 -10.89
N GLN A 318 28.82 0.69 -12.11
CA GLN A 318 29.73 1.38 -13.04
C GLN A 318 29.20 1.32 -14.47
N VAL A 319 29.46 2.36 -15.26
CA VAL A 319 29.16 2.33 -16.70
C VAL A 319 30.42 1.88 -17.45
N VAL A 320 30.37 0.69 -18.06
CA VAL A 320 31.46 0.11 -18.84
C VAL A 320 30.98 -0.07 -20.27
N ASN A 321 31.70 0.52 -21.24
CA ASN A 321 31.35 0.47 -22.67
C ASN A 321 29.90 0.89 -22.96
N GLY A 322 29.41 1.92 -22.25
CA GLY A 322 28.04 2.44 -22.42
C GLY A 322 26.94 1.57 -21.82
N LYS A 323 27.28 0.54 -21.04
CA LYS A 323 26.33 -0.31 -20.31
C LYS A 323 26.55 -0.20 -18.80
N LEU A 324 25.48 -0.29 -18.03
CA LEU A 324 25.56 -0.32 -16.58
C LEU A 324 25.93 -1.74 -16.16
N THR A 325 27.00 -1.87 -15.38
CA THR A 325 27.43 -3.12 -14.77
C THR A 325 27.30 -2.98 -13.26
N LEU A 326 26.50 -3.86 -12.67
CA LEU A 326 26.32 -3.96 -11.23
C LEU A 326 27.20 -5.11 -10.71
N GLY A 327 28.12 -4.82 -9.80
CA GLY A 327 28.83 -5.85 -9.05
C GLY A 327 27.93 -6.37 -7.94
N ILE A 328 27.73 -7.68 -7.88
CA ILE A 328 26.88 -8.32 -6.89
C ILE A 328 27.77 -9.04 -5.87
N GLY A 329 27.45 -8.80 -4.60
CA GLY A 329 28.16 -9.33 -3.46
C GLY A 329 27.97 -10.83 -3.28
N VAL A 330 28.15 -11.29 -2.04
CA VAL A 330 28.11 -12.72 -1.74
C VAL A 330 26.69 -13.24 -1.89
N PHE A 331 26.55 -14.32 -2.65
CA PHE A 331 25.29 -15.03 -2.82
C PHE A 331 25.10 -16.04 -1.69
N GLY A 332 23.83 -16.24 -1.32
CA GLY A 332 23.41 -17.47 -0.66
C GLY A 332 23.31 -18.63 -1.66
N ALA A 333 22.26 -19.43 -1.55
CA ALA A 333 21.92 -20.42 -2.57
C ALA A 333 21.44 -19.77 -3.89
N HIS A 334 21.43 -20.55 -4.97
CA HIS A 334 20.86 -20.16 -6.28
C HIS A 334 21.58 -19.01 -7.00
N ALA A 335 22.90 -18.93 -6.84
CA ALA A 335 23.72 -17.99 -7.60
C ALA A 335 23.59 -18.24 -9.13
N PRO A 336 23.54 -17.18 -9.96
CA PRO A 336 23.49 -17.32 -11.40
C PRO A 336 24.82 -17.86 -11.96
N ASN A 337 24.76 -18.55 -13.09
CA ASN A 337 25.92 -18.97 -13.86
C ASN A 337 26.39 -17.88 -14.83
N ASP A 338 27.57 -18.07 -15.40
CA ASP A 338 28.07 -17.19 -16.45
C ASP A 338 27.16 -17.24 -17.68
N GLY A 339 26.76 -16.08 -18.19
CA GLY A 339 25.86 -15.94 -19.33
C GLY A 339 24.37 -16.02 -19.00
N ASP A 340 23.98 -16.31 -17.76
CA ASP A 340 22.58 -16.37 -17.37
C ASP A 340 21.92 -14.98 -17.47
N GLN A 341 20.67 -14.95 -17.97
CA GLN A 341 19.84 -13.76 -17.85
C GLN A 341 19.34 -13.65 -16.42
N VAL A 342 19.54 -12.50 -15.80
CA VAL A 342 19.20 -12.26 -14.39
C VAL A 342 18.27 -11.07 -14.28
N THR A 343 17.26 -11.21 -13.43
CA THR A 343 16.43 -10.11 -12.96
C THR A 343 16.77 -9.81 -11.50
N LEU A 344 16.94 -8.53 -11.19
CA LEU A 344 17.22 -8.00 -9.86
C LEU A 344 16.12 -7.01 -9.48
N MET A 345 15.77 -6.96 -8.19
CA MET A 345 14.93 -5.94 -7.58
C MET A 345 15.37 -5.67 -6.13
N PRO A 346 15.01 -4.53 -5.52
CA PRO A 346 15.22 -4.30 -4.09
C PRO A 346 14.70 -5.45 -3.24
N GLN A 347 15.45 -5.83 -2.21
CA GLN A 347 14.99 -6.83 -1.27
C GLN A 347 13.76 -6.30 -0.50
N PRO A 348 12.67 -7.08 -0.40
CA PRO A 348 11.50 -6.64 0.37
C PRO A 348 11.84 -6.45 1.84
N PRO A 349 11.22 -5.48 2.53
CA PRO A 349 11.41 -5.31 3.97
C PRO A 349 10.89 -6.55 4.72
N SER A 350 11.50 -6.87 5.86
CA SER A 350 11.13 -8.03 6.68
C SER A 350 9.93 -7.71 7.58
N PRO A 351 8.75 -8.33 7.38
CA PRO A 351 7.58 -8.09 8.23
C PRO A 351 7.83 -8.46 9.69
N ALA A 352 8.62 -9.51 9.93
CA ALA A 352 9.00 -9.93 11.27
C ALA A 352 9.82 -8.86 12.00
N THR A 353 10.78 -8.23 11.30
CA THR A 353 11.60 -7.15 11.86
C THR A 353 10.75 -5.92 12.19
N MET A 354 9.82 -5.57 11.30
CA MET A 354 8.89 -4.44 11.50
C MET A 354 8.01 -4.67 12.73
N ARG A 355 7.42 -5.87 12.86
CA ARG A 355 6.62 -6.26 14.04
C ARG A 355 7.43 -6.24 15.34
N ALA A 356 8.63 -6.83 15.33
CA ALA A 356 9.51 -6.85 16.51
C ALA A 356 9.93 -5.44 16.94
N GLY A 357 10.08 -4.51 15.98
CA GLY A 357 10.41 -3.11 16.25
C GLY A 357 9.29 -2.35 16.99
N ARG A 358 8.02 -2.72 16.82
CA ARG A 358 6.86 -1.94 17.32
C ARG A 358 6.90 -1.68 18.81
N ALA A 359 7.09 -2.72 19.63
CA ALA A 359 7.15 -2.57 21.09
C ALA A 359 8.35 -1.70 21.52
N ARG A 360 9.49 -1.86 20.84
CA ARG A 360 10.68 -1.04 21.08
C ARG A 360 10.42 0.43 20.75
N TYR A 361 9.85 0.74 19.59
CA TYR A 361 9.53 2.12 19.20
C TYR A 361 8.49 2.74 20.12
N TRP A 362 7.45 1.99 20.48
CA TRP A 362 6.42 2.43 21.43
C TRP A 362 7.04 2.86 22.76
N ASN A 363 7.93 2.02 23.31
CA ASN A 363 8.65 2.33 24.54
C ASN A 363 9.59 3.52 24.38
N LEU A 364 10.24 3.66 23.22
CA LEU A 364 11.13 4.80 22.94
C LEU A 364 10.35 6.11 22.88
N TYR A 365 9.22 6.16 22.17
CA TYR A 365 8.45 7.40 22.02
C TYR A 365 7.76 7.84 23.30
N ARG A 366 7.39 6.90 24.18
CA ARG A 366 6.81 7.17 25.51
C ARG A 366 7.84 7.38 26.62
N ALA A 367 9.12 7.08 26.37
CA ALA A 367 10.14 7.23 27.40
C ALA A 367 10.28 8.70 27.81
N ARG A 368 10.44 9.00 29.10
CA ARG A 368 10.61 10.36 29.64
C ARG A 368 11.76 11.18 29.04
N ARG A 369 12.69 10.52 28.33
CA ARG A 369 13.80 11.16 27.60
C ARG A 369 13.47 11.52 26.16
N SER A 370 12.30 11.11 25.68
CA SER A 370 11.81 11.39 24.34
C SER A 370 11.24 12.78 24.28
N TRP A 371 11.73 13.60 23.36
CA TRP A 371 11.20 14.93 23.08
C TRP A 371 9.71 14.87 22.68
N LEU A 372 9.25 13.76 22.09
CA LEU A 372 7.84 13.53 21.77
C LEU A 372 6.97 13.41 23.03
N SER A 373 7.53 12.88 24.13
CA SER A 373 6.81 12.72 25.40
C SER A 373 6.89 13.95 26.30
N THR A 374 8.00 14.69 26.23
CA THR A 374 8.25 15.85 27.11
C THR A 374 7.85 17.18 26.47
N GLY A 375 7.65 17.21 25.15
CA GLY A 375 7.45 18.44 24.38
C GLY A 375 8.70 19.34 24.30
N GLN A 376 9.82 18.91 24.90
CA GLN A 376 11.06 19.66 24.86
C GLN A 376 11.88 19.24 23.64
N ALA A 377 11.99 20.14 22.67
CA ALA A 377 12.84 19.92 21.50
C ALA A 377 14.25 19.49 21.92
N PRO A 378 14.84 18.49 21.25
CA PRO A 378 16.20 18.07 21.57
C PRO A 378 17.15 19.27 21.38
N SER A 379 18.14 19.40 22.26
CA SER A 379 19.16 20.43 22.10
C SER A 379 19.87 20.22 20.76
N ALA A 380 20.10 21.30 20.02
CA ALA A 380 20.78 21.23 18.73
C ALA A 380 22.21 20.69 18.94
N VAL A 381 22.43 19.43 18.56
CA VAL A 381 23.76 18.82 18.57
C VAL A 381 24.31 18.89 17.16
N ARG A 382 25.49 19.52 16.99
CA ARG A 382 26.25 19.42 15.74
C ARG A 382 26.70 17.97 15.58
N ARG A 383 26.00 17.21 14.75
CA ARG A 383 26.44 15.91 14.24
C ARG A 383 26.68 16.04 12.76
N GLU A 384 27.67 15.32 12.25
CA GLU A 384 27.79 15.13 10.80
C GLU A 384 26.55 14.37 10.34
N VAL A 385 25.68 15.07 9.64
CA VAL A 385 24.51 14.49 8.99
C VAL A 385 24.92 14.25 7.54
N PRO A 386 24.79 13.03 7.01
CA PRO A 386 25.07 12.73 5.62
C PRO A 386 24.34 13.71 4.69
N LEU A 387 25.02 14.21 3.66
CA LEU A 387 24.51 15.27 2.78
C LEU A 387 23.20 14.89 2.08
N ASP A 388 23.04 13.60 1.77
CA ASP A 388 21.83 12.98 1.25
C ASP A 388 20.62 13.10 2.19
N VAL A 389 20.82 13.06 3.50
CA VAL A 389 19.76 13.33 4.50
C VAL A 389 19.42 14.82 4.56
N LEU A 390 20.41 15.70 4.36
CA LEU A 390 20.18 17.15 4.29
C LEU A 390 19.46 17.56 3.00
N ILE A 391 19.78 16.94 1.87
CA ILE A 391 19.12 17.18 0.58
C ILE A 391 17.67 16.69 0.63
N ALA A 392 17.44 15.46 1.14
CA ALA A 392 16.08 14.93 1.30
C ALA A 392 15.21 15.78 2.24
N GLY A 393 15.79 16.39 3.28
CA GLY A 393 15.07 17.32 4.16
C GLY A 393 14.88 18.74 3.60
N ALA A 394 15.64 19.11 2.56
CA ALA A 394 15.56 20.43 1.93
C ALA A 394 14.59 20.49 0.75
N GLU A 395 14.23 19.35 0.15
CA GLU A 395 13.24 19.27 -0.93
C GLU A 395 11.79 19.58 -0.46
N ASP A 396 11.53 19.57 0.87
CA ASP A 396 10.21 19.82 1.48
C ASP A 396 10.06 21.20 2.18
N ALA A 397 10.98 22.15 1.96
CA ALA A 397 10.81 23.53 2.43
C ALA A 397 10.28 24.42 1.27
N PRO A 398 9.24 25.25 1.49
CA PRO A 398 8.66 26.11 0.45
C PRO A 398 9.62 27.16 -0.12
#